data_AF-A0AAU7C1H1-F1
#
_entry.id   AF-A0AAU7C1H1-F1
#
_cell.length_a   1.000
_cell.length_b   1.000
_cell.length_c   1.000
_cell.angle_alpha   90.00
_cell.angle_beta   90.00
_cell.angle_gamma   90.00
#
_symmetry.space_group_name_H-M   'P 1'
#
loop_
_entity.id
_entity.type
_entity.pdbx_description
1 polymer ?
#
loop_
_entity_poly.entity_id
_entity_poly.type
_entity_poly.pdbx_seq_one_letter_code
_entity_poly.pdbx_strand_id
1 'polypeptide(L)'
;MNDSNGSLSPWMIPLTLGASGIAGFFAGKLVGNRRRSANTILKMITNDFKREGTVEGSWIDHQPIPYRQFAVRTLVYRGGIRRFEDDQLVSYEFLADASTGTLLKLKRIDN
;
A
#
# COMPACT_ATOMS: atom_id res chain seq x y z
N MET A 1 44.65 24.53 35.06
CA MET A 1 43.63 23.53 34.72
C MET A 1 42.29 24.21 34.93
N ASN A 2 41.54 24.45 33.85
CA ASN A 2 40.28 25.19 33.89
C ASN A 2 39.21 24.30 33.26
N ASP A 3 38.49 23.56 34.09
CA ASP A 3 37.45 22.62 33.66
C ASP A 3 36.16 23.41 33.40
N SER A 4 35.93 23.79 32.16
CA SER A 4 34.64 24.32 31.71
C SER A 4 33.65 23.18 31.51
N ASN A 5 32.93 22.82 32.57
CA ASN A 5 31.76 21.97 32.48
C ASN A 5 30.63 22.75 31.80
N GLY A 6 30.40 22.51 30.50
CA GLY A 6 29.34 23.12 29.72
C GLY A 6 27.97 22.55 30.11
N SER A 7 27.37 23.07 31.17
CA SER A 7 25.98 22.77 31.53
C SER A 7 25.05 23.42 30.49
N LEU A 8 24.47 22.59 29.63
CA LEU A 8 23.43 23.02 28.69
C LEU A 8 22.20 23.51 29.49
N SER A 9 21.76 24.74 29.23
CA SER A 9 20.63 25.33 29.94
C SER A 9 19.29 24.72 29.50
N PRO A 10 18.32 24.49 30.43
CA PRO A 10 17.11 23.70 30.17
C PRO A 10 16.11 24.30 29.17
N TRP A 11 16.30 25.57 28.78
CA TRP A 11 15.35 26.30 27.95
C TRP A 11 15.65 26.20 26.43
N MET A 12 16.72 25.51 26.06
CA MET A 12 17.11 25.30 24.65
C MET A 12 16.55 24.01 24.01
N ILE A 13 15.83 23.18 24.79
CA ILE A 13 15.28 21.90 24.32
C ILE A 13 14.04 22.03 23.39
N PRO A 14 13.13 23.01 23.51
CA PRO A 14 11.90 22.98 22.70
C PRO A 14 12.06 23.46 21.25
N LEU A 15 13.21 24.02 20.85
CA LEU A 15 13.42 24.54 19.48
C LEU A 15 13.88 23.48 18.47
N THR A 16 14.36 22.31 18.90
CA THR A 16 14.79 21.24 17.99
C THR A 16 13.68 20.25 17.62
N LEU A 17 12.63 20.15 18.45
CA LEU A 17 11.49 19.24 18.20
C LEU A 17 10.34 19.88 17.40
N GLY A 18 10.33 21.21 17.22
CA GLY A 18 9.26 21.91 16.51
C GLY A 18 9.39 21.88 14.97
N ALA A 19 10.60 21.72 14.43
CA ALA A 19 10.85 21.82 12.99
C ALA A 19 10.55 20.53 12.20
N SER A 20 10.61 19.35 12.84
CA SER A 20 10.44 18.06 12.16
C SER A 20 8.97 17.73 11.82
N GLY A 21 8.01 18.25 12.57
CA GLY A 21 6.59 17.93 12.37
C GLY A 21 5.94 18.60 11.15
N ILE A 22 6.34 19.84 10.86
CA ILE A 22 5.69 20.65 9.82
C ILE A 22 6.15 20.23 8.43
N ALA A 23 7.43 19.91 8.25
CA ALA A 23 7.94 19.39 6.98
C ALA A 23 7.26 18.07 6.55
N GLY A 24 6.98 17.17 7.51
CA GLY A 24 6.29 15.90 7.25
C GLY A 24 4.84 16.06 6.78
N PHE A 25 4.09 17.02 7.34
CA PHE A 25 2.70 17.29 6.95
C PHE A 25 2.59 17.85 5.51
N PHE A 26 3.54 18.69 5.09
CA PHE A 26 3.56 19.23 3.72
C PHE A 26 4.16 18.24 2.70
N ALA A 27 5.15 17.42 3.09
CA ALA A 27 5.70 16.38 2.21
C ALA A 27 4.63 15.33 1.80
N GLY A 28 3.69 15.00 2.71
CA GLY A 28 2.58 14.08 2.42
C GLY A 28 1.63 14.56 1.31
N LYS A 29 1.59 15.85 0.99
CA LYS A 29 0.71 16.43 -0.02
C LYS A 29 1.33 16.50 -1.42
N LEU A 30 2.65 16.33 -1.54
CA LEU A 30 3.40 16.42 -2.81
C LEU A 30 3.63 15.08 -3.49
N VAL A 31 3.33 13.95 -2.82
CA VAL A 31 3.20 12.65 -3.49
C VAL A 31 1.85 12.63 -4.20
N GLY A 32 1.76 13.38 -5.30
CA GLY A 32 0.57 13.41 -6.14
C GLY A 32 0.19 11.99 -6.57
N ASN A 33 -1.11 11.67 -6.50
CA ASN A 33 -1.76 10.42 -6.88
C ASN A 33 -1.42 9.97 -8.33
N ARG A 34 -0.20 9.53 -8.58
CA ARG A 34 0.15 8.80 -9.79
C ARG A 34 -0.35 7.38 -9.61
N ARG A 35 -1.48 7.10 -10.25
CA ARG A 35 -2.02 5.74 -10.36
C ARG A 35 -0.98 4.86 -11.03
N ARG A 36 -0.79 3.67 -10.49
CA ARG A 36 -0.02 2.62 -11.16
C ARG A 36 -0.88 2.00 -12.26
N SER A 37 -0.24 1.50 -13.30
CA SER A 37 -0.98 0.79 -14.35
C SER A 37 -1.59 -0.50 -13.81
N ALA A 38 -2.73 -0.91 -14.37
CA ALA A 38 -3.37 -2.17 -14.03
C ALA A 38 -2.40 -3.34 -14.18
N ASN A 39 -1.61 -3.38 -15.26
CA ASN A 39 -0.61 -4.42 -15.50
C ASN A 39 0.48 -4.47 -14.42
N THR A 40 0.93 -3.30 -13.93
CA THR A 40 1.91 -3.22 -12.85
C THR A 40 1.34 -3.82 -11.56
N ILE A 41 0.09 -3.50 -11.23
CA ILE A 41 -0.59 -4.01 -10.05
C ILE A 41 -0.85 -5.52 -10.18
N LEU A 42 -1.34 -5.97 -11.33
CA LEU A 42 -1.56 -7.40 -11.61
C LEU A 42 -0.26 -8.19 -11.45
N LYS A 43 0.85 -7.71 -12.01
CA LYS A 43 2.15 -8.37 -11.88
C LYS A 43 2.61 -8.47 -10.42
N MET A 44 2.41 -7.40 -9.65
CA MET A 44 2.77 -7.37 -8.23
C MET A 44 1.95 -8.38 -7.43
N ILE A 45 0.62 -8.37 -7.58
CA ILE A 45 -0.28 -9.30 -6.89
C ILE A 45 0.04 -10.74 -7.30
N THR A 46 0.16 -11.03 -8.60
CA THR A 46 0.51 -12.38 -9.08
C THR A 46 1.86 -12.86 -8.52
N ASN A 47 2.85 -11.99 -8.39
CA ASN A 47 4.13 -12.35 -7.77
C ASN A 47 3.98 -12.64 -6.27
N ASP A 48 3.09 -11.95 -5.57
CA ASP A 48 2.82 -12.20 -4.15
C ASP A 48 2.18 -13.58 -3.95
N PHE A 49 1.15 -13.90 -4.75
CA PHE A 49 0.50 -15.22 -4.70
C PHE A 49 1.42 -16.37 -5.12
N LYS A 50 2.34 -16.14 -6.08
CA LYS A 50 3.35 -17.12 -6.47
C LYS A 50 4.30 -17.54 -5.35
N ARG A 51 4.44 -16.71 -4.29
CA ARG A 51 5.24 -17.08 -3.11
C ARG A 51 4.55 -18.11 -2.22
N GLU A 52 3.24 -18.27 -2.37
CA GLU A 52 2.42 -19.16 -1.55
C GLU A 52 1.94 -20.41 -2.31
N GLY A 53 2.03 -20.43 -3.64
CA GLY A 53 1.62 -21.57 -4.44
C GLY A 53 1.67 -21.32 -5.95
N THR A 54 1.38 -22.35 -6.74
CA THR A 54 1.36 -22.24 -8.20
C THR A 54 0.14 -21.45 -8.66
N VAL A 55 0.39 -20.35 -9.38
CA VAL A 55 -0.64 -19.53 -10.00
C VAL A 55 -0.85 -19.99 -11.44
N GLU A 56 -2.07 -20.41 -11.75
CA GLU A 56 -2.49 -20.85 -13.08
C GLU A 56 -2.85 -19.69 -14.00
N GLY A 57 -3.44 -18.63 -13.45
CA GLY A 57 -3.88 -17.48 -14.26
C GLY A 57 -4.29 -16.28 -13.42
N SER A 58 -4.26 -15.11 -14.03
CA SER A 58 -4.62 -13.86 -13.38
C SER A 58 -5.15 -12.83 -14.39
N TRP A 59 -6.11 -12.01 -13.99
CA TRP A 59 -6.67 -10.95 -14.83
C TRP A 59 -6.92 -9.67 -14.01
N ILE A 60 -7.03 -8.54 -14.69
CA ILE A 60 -7.36 -7.25 -14.08
C ILE A 60 -8.13 -6.37 -15.07
N ASP A 61 -9.13 -5.66 -14.59
CA ASP A 61 -9.80 -4.63 -15.37
C ASP A 61 -8.89 -3.41 -15.53
N HIS A 62 -8.79 -2.86 -16.73
CA HIS A 62 -7.95 -1.68 -16.99
C HIS A 62 -8.58 -0.37 -16.54
N GLN A 63 -9.90 -0.36 -16.30
CA GLN A 63 -10.63 0.82 -15.86
C GLN A 63 -10.82 0.77 -14.33
N PRO A 64 -10.20 1.67 -13.56
CA PRO A 64 -10.40 1.70 -12.12
C PRO A 64 -11.77 2.29 -11.78
N ILE A 65 -12.39 1.79 -10.71
CA ILE A 65 -13.70 2.23 -10.23
C ILE A 65 -13.59 2.95 -8.88
N PRO A 66 -14.46 3.92 -8.58
CA PRO A 66 -14.51 4.54 -7.26
C PRO A 66 -14.89 3.51 -6.20
N TYR A 67 -14.14 3.51 -5.10
CA TYR A 67 -14.36 2.64 -3.95
C TYR A 67 -14.46 3.48 -2.68
N ARG A 68 -15.49 3.18 -1.88
CA ARG A 68 -15.75 3.85 -0.61
C ARG A 68 -16.14 2.82 0.43
N GLN A 69 -15.39 2.79 1.53
CA GLN A 69 -15.71 1.99 2.71
C GLN A 69 -15.22 2.72 3.97
N PHE A 70 -16.15 3.07 4.86
CA PHE A 70 -15.88 3.93 6.02
C PHE A 70 -15.20 5.26 5.63
N ALA A 71 -14.01 5.54 6.19
CA ALA A 71 -13.20 6.72 5.88
C ALA A 71 -12.34 6.57 4.61
N VAL A 72 -12.25 5.36 4.04
CA VAL A 72 -11.43 5.11 2.84
C VAL A 72 -12.18 5.55 1.59
N ARG A 73 -11.55 6.44 0.82
CA ARG A 73 -12.03 6.92 -0.48
C ARG A 73 -10.88 6.83 -1.48
N THR A 74 -10.96 5.89 -2.41
CA THR A 74 -9.90 5.68 -3.40
C THR A 74 -10.46 5.12 -4.70
N LEU A 75 -9.60 4.93 -5.69
CA LEU A 75 -9.89 4.21 -6.91
C LEU A 75 -9.29 2.81 -6.79
N VAL A 76 -10.02 1.81 -7.25
CA VAL A 76 -9.57 0.42 -7.20
C VAL A 76 -9.65 -0.23 -8.56
N TYR A 77 -8.73 -1.15 -8.81
CA TYR A 77 -8.85 -2.13 -9.86
C TYR A 77 -9.53 -3.39 -9.31
N ARG A 78 -10.42 -3.96 -10.13
CA ARG A 78 -10.95 -5.30 -9.92
C ARG A 78 -10.09 -6.28 -10.71
N GLY A 79 -9.85 -7.44 -10.12
CA GLY A 79 -9.17 -8.52 -10.81
C GLY A 79 -9.44 -9.84 -10.12
N GLY A 80 -8.78 -10.88 -10.64
CA GLY A 80 -8.84 -12.20 -10.05
C GLY A 80 -7.59 -13.01 -10.32
N ILE A 81 -7.39 -14.03 -9.49
CA ILE A 81 -6.28 -14.97 -9.57
C ILE A 81 -6.78 -16.39 -9.34
N ARG A 82 -6.23 -17.33 -10.10
CA ARG A 82 -6.48 -18.77 -9.95
C ARG A 82 -5.19 -19.45 -9.52
N ARG A 83 -5.25 -20.25 -8.46
CA ARG A 83 -4.09 -20.99 -7.95
C ARG A 83 -4.48 -22.36 -7.45
N PHE A 84 -3.51 -23.24 -7.34
CA PHE A 84 -3.68 -24.51 -6.64
C PHE A 84 -3.51 -24.33 -5.12
N GLU A 85 -4.45 -24.90 -4.36
CA GLU A 85 -4.39 -25.09 -2.91
C GLU A 85 -4.77 -26.55 -2.64
N ASP A 86 -3.91 -27.31 -1.97
CA ASP A 86 -4.16 -28.72 -1.64
C ASP A 86 -4.65 -29.55 -2.85
N ASP A 87 -4.00 -29.37 -4.00
CA ASP A 87 -4.33 -30.00 -5.29
C ASP A 87 -5.71 -29.62 -5.87
N GLN A 88 -6.40 -28.65 -5.25
CA GLN A 88 -7.65 -28.06 -5.73
C GLN A 88 -7.39 -26.71 -6.40
N LEU A 89 -7.98 -26.51 -7.57
CA LEU A 89 -7.92 -25.22 -8.27
C LEU A 89 -8.91 -24.23 -7.65
N VAL A 90 -8.40 -23.21 -6.98
CA VAL A 90 -9.16 -22.18 -6.26
C VAL A 90 -9.09 -20.85 -6.99
N SER A 91 -10.22 -20.14 -7.06
CA SER A 91 -10.32 -18.82 -7.67
C SER A 91 -10.52 -17.74 -6.61
N TYR A 92 -9.86 -16.62 -6.78
CA TYR A 92 -10.01 -15.44 -5.93
C TYR A 92 -10.35 -14.22 -6.77
N GLU A 93 -11.24 -13.38 -6.25
CA GLU A 93 -11.49 -12.03 -6.73
C GLU A 93 -10.91 -11.01 -5.75
N PHE A 94 -10.30 -9.95 -6.27
CA PHE A 94 -9.72 -8.90 -5.46
C PHE A 94 -10.13 -7.50 -5.90
N LEU A 95 -10.05 -6.56 -4.94
CA LEU A 95 -10.03 -5.13 -5.17
C LEU A 95 -8.68 -4.58 -4.71
N ALA A 96 -7.93 -3.97 -5.61
CA ALA A 96 -6.62 -3.40 -5.32
C ALA A 96 -6.60 -1.89 -5.49
N ASP A 97 -6.02 -1.15 -4.54
CA ASP A 97 -5.87 0.30 -4.62
C ASP A 97 -5.06 0.70 -5.87
N ALA A 98 -5.59 1.63 -6.68
CA ALA A 98 -4.98 2.01 -7.95
C ALA A 98 -3.66 2.82 -7.81
N SER A 99 -3.38 3.36 -6.63
CA SER A 99 -2.17 4.15 -6.36
C SER A 99 -1.06 3.28 -5.77
N THR A 100 -1.39 2.39 -4.83
CA THR A 100 -0.41 1.56 -4.11
C THR A 100 -0.37 0.11 -4.59
N GLY A 101 -1.48 -0.42 -5.12
CA GLY A 101 -1.69 -1.84 -5.38
C GLY A 101 -2.03 -2.67 -4.14
N THR A 102 -2.30 -2.03 -3.00
CA THR A 102 -2.70 -2.71 -1.76
C THR A 102 -4.04 -3.43 -1.97
N LEU A 103 -4.12 -4.71 -1.56
CA LEU A 103 -5.37 -5.46 -1.56
C LEU A 103 -6.31 -4.91 -0.48
N LEU A 104 -7.43 -4.33 -0.93
CA LEU A 104 -8.49 -3.82 -0.04
C LEU A 104 -9.56 -4.89 0.23
N LYS A 105 -9.75 -5.80 -0.73
CA LYS A 105 -10.59 -6.99 -0.58
C LYS A 105 -9.97 -8.16 -1.32
N LEU A 106 -10.13 -9.34 -0.74
CA LEU A 106 -9.84 -10.62 -1.36
C LEU A 106 -10.99 -11.57 -0.98
N LYS A 107 -11.61 -12.19 -1.98
CA LYS A 107 -12.73 -13.10 -1.79
C LYS A 107 -12.46 -14.38 -2.58
N ARG A 108 -12.51 -15.53 -1.90
CA ARG A 108 -12.53 -16.84 -2.56
C ARG A 108 -13.88 -17.03 -3.26
N ILE A 109 -13.83 -17.52 -4.50
CA ILE A 109 -15.01 -17.89 -5.28
C ILE A 109 -15.10 -19.39 -5.23
N ASP A 110 -16.15 -19.89 -4.59
CA ASP A 110 -16.52 -21.29 -4.64
C ASP A 110 -17.25 -21.53 -5.96
N ASN A 111 -16.76 -22.51 -6.74
CA ASN A 111 -17.36 -22.94 -8.00
C ASN A 111 -18.34 -24.09 -7.76
#